data_AF-A0A7J7DVJ0-F1
#
_entry.id   AF-A0A7J7DVJ0-F1
#
_cell.length_a   1.000
_cell.length_b   1.000
_cell.length_c   1.000
_cell.angle_alpha   90.00
_cell.angle_beta   90.00
_cell.angle_gamma   90.00
#
_symmetry.space_group_name_H-M   'P 1'
#
loop_
_entity.id
_entity.type
_entity.pdbx_description
1 polymer ?
#
loop_
_entity_poly.entity_id
_entity_poly.type
_entity_poly.pdbx_seq_one_letter_code
_entity_poly.pdbx_strand_id
1 'polypeptide(L)'
;MNSVFRKAYFTLLSRSLNPNSASPFFLQALPFVVTSYTLRIPFSRPRSAQFLSLSVNSCSMAGGDGHAPLSSFLTSLDKQFEEFRTQLEESGSLRERIRGVAMEIESSTRLMQASLLLVHQSGPVPVEVLEKAKAQIDVLKDQYCRLAEVLHECPGQYYRYHGDWRSETQSVASLLAFMHWLETGNLLLHTEAEEKLGLNNLDFGLDIEDYLVGICFMSNEMPRYVVNRVTAGDYDCPRKVLKFLTDLHASFRMLNLRNDFLRKKFDGMKYDLRRVEEVYYDVKIRGLATNGESTGDQGVQA
;
A
#
# COMPACT_ATOMS: atom_id res chain seq x y z
N MET A 1 -56.06 40.25 4.64
CA MET A 1 -56.41 39.21 3.66
C MET A 1 -55.25 38.22 3.64
N ASN A 2 -55.39 37.08 4.34
CA ASN A 2 -55.60 35.72 3.76
C ASN A 2 -54.29 35.18 3.12
N SER A 3 -53.75 33.95 3.27
CA SER A 3 -54.09 32.67 3.95
C SER A 3 -52.83 31.76 3.88
N VAL A 4 -52.52 30.73 4.69
CA VAL A 4 -53.05 30.18 5.97
C VAL A 4 -51.98 29.22 6.62
N PHE A 5 -52.29 28.63 7.79
CA PHE A 5 -51.66 27.58 8.63
C PHE A 5 -50.80 26.48 7.93
N ARG A 6 -49.75 25.82 8.50
CA ARG A 6 -49.43 25.19 9.83
C ARG A 6 -49.69 23.65 9.89
N LYS A 7 -48.62 22.88 10.19
CA LYS A 7 -48.57 21.51 10.80
C LYS A 7 -49.21 20.26 10.13
N ALA A 8 -48.33 19.34 9.71
CA ALA A 8 -48.09 17.99 10.27
C ALA A 8 -49.08 16.79 10.10
N TYR A 9 -48.43 15.60 9.99
CA TYR A 9 -48.82 14.24 10.44
C TYR A 9 -49.62 13.23 9.55
N PHE A 10 -48.97 12.06 9.43
CA PHE A 10 -49.48 10.67 9.52
C PHE A 10 -50.31 9.94 8.42
N THR A 11 -49.67 8.87 7.89
CA THR A 11 -50.18 7.52 7.51
C THR A 11 -51.30 7.27 6.49
N LEU A 12 -51.00 6.33 5.58
CA LEU A 12 -51.69 5.04 5.29
C LEU A 12 -50.69 4.23 4.43
N LEU A 13 -50.18 3.02 4.72
CA LEU A 13 -50.54 1.85 5.55
C LEU A 13 -51.41 0.78 4.83
N SER A 14 -50.72 -0.19 4.22
CA SER A 14 -51.17 -1.56 3.94
C SER A 14 -49.98 -2.49 4.30
N ARG A 15 -49.97 -3.28 5.39
CA ARG A 15 -50.68 -4.57 5.65
C ARG A 15 -50.56 -5.54 4.45
N SER A 16 -50.13 -6.79 4.62
CA SER A 16 -50.34 -7.78 5.71
C SER A 16 -49.04 -8.45 6.22
N LEU A 17 -48.82 -8.68 7.54
CA LEU A 17 -49.22 -9.85 8.37
C LEU A 17 -48.70 -11.22 7.84
N ASN A 18 -48.17 -12.17 8.63
CA ASN A 18 -47.68 -12.21 10.03
C ASN A 18 -46.81 -13.50 10.24
N PRO A 19 -46.75 -14.17 11.42
CA PRO A 19 -45.60 -14.29 12.32
C PRO A 19 -44.81 -15.63 12.25
N ASN A 20 -43.65 -15.71 12.92
CA ASN A 20 -43.46 -16.61 14.07
C ASN A 20 -42.16 -16.36 14.86
N SER A 21 -42.08 -16.94 16.06
CA SER A 21 -41.28 -16.46 17.20
C SER A 21 -40.20 -17.45 17.69
N ALA A 22 -39.43 -16.97 18.69
CA ALA A 22 -38.61 -17.70 19.67
C ALA A 22 -37.09 -17.80 19.45
N SER A 23 -36.37 -17.19 20.40
CA SER A 23 -35.03 -17.54 20.91
C SER A 23 -35.10 -18.86 21.72
N PRO A 24 -34.00 -19.58 22.09
CA PRO A 24 -32.71 -19.03 22.58
C PRO A 24 -31.43 -19.83 22.23
N PHE A 25 -30.32 -19.44 22.90
CA PHE A 25 -29.00 -20.06 22.88
C PHE A 25 -28.99 -21.57 23.23
N PHE A 26 -28.13 -22.35 22.57
CA PHE A 26 -27.24 -23.33 23.23
C PHE A 26 -26.04 -23.73 22.35
N LEU A 27 -24.94 -24.17 22.98
CA LEU A 27 -23.69 -24.58 22.35
C LEU A 27 -23.76 -25.94 21.66
N GLN A 28 -23.08 -26.10 20.52
CA GLN A 28 -22.44 -27.37 20.12
C GLN A 28 -21.24 -27.12 19.17
N ALA A 29 -20.17 -27.89 19.34
CA ALA A 29 -18.91 -27.74 18.63
C ALA A 29 -18.76 -28.75 17.48
N LEU A 30 -18.32 -28.29 16.31
CA LEU A 30 -17.88 -29.11 15.16
C LEU A 30 -16.77 -28.36 14.38
N PRO A 31 -15.96 -29.05 13.54
CA PRO A 31 -14.55 -28.67 13.35
C PRO A 31 -14.29 -27.58 12.30
N PHE A 32 -13.13 -26.95 12.44
CA PHE A 32 -12.56 -26.04 11.44
C PHE A 32 -12.26 -26.78 10.13
N VAL A 33 -13.03 -26.48 9.07
CA VAL A 33 -12.69 -26.83 7.69
C VAL A 33 -12.30 -25.55 6.95
N VAL A 34 -11.01 -25.44 6.60
CA VAL A 34 -10.50 -24.34 5.78
C VAL A 34 -11.12 -24.44 4.39
N THR A 35 -12.05 -23.55 4.08
CA THR A 35 -12.70 -23.50 2.76
C THR A 35 -12.11 -22.35 1.95
N SER A 36 -11.22 -22.68 1.03
CA SER A 36 -10.57 -21.72 0.13
C SER A 36 -11.58 -21.15 -0.88
N TYR A 37 -11.94 -19.88 -0.74
CA TYR A 37 -12.77 -19.17 -1.73
C TYR A 37 -11.96 -18.93 -3.02
N THR A 38 -11.99 -19.90 -3.92
CA THR A 38 -11.53 -19.73 -5.30
C THR A 38 -12.63 -19.02 -6.10
N LEU A 39 -12.36 -17.78 -6.50
CA LEU A 39 -13.23 -16.99 -7.37
C LEU A 39 -13.35 -17.67 -8.74
N ARG A 40 -14.49 -18.31 -9.00
CA ARG A 40 -14.83 -18.88 -10.32
C ARG A 40 -15.11 -17.76 -11.32
N ILE A 41 -14.11 -17.43 -12.14
CA ILE A 41 -14.30 -16.67 -13.37
C ILE A 41 -14.97 -17.60 -14.41
N PRO A 42 -16.02 -17.16 -15.14
CA PRO A 42 -16.72 -18.02 -16.09
C PRO A 42 -15.83 -18.35 -17.30
N PHE A 43 -15.52 -19.64 -17.48
CA PHE A 43 -14.69 -20.12 -18.59
C PHE A 43 -15.51 -20.23 -19.89
N SER A 44 -15.73 -19.10 -20.56
CA SER A 44 -16.25 -19.09 -21.92
C SER A 44 -15.21 -19.68 -22.88
N ARG A 45 -15.47 -20.88 -23.40
CA ARG A 45 -14.63 -21.56 -24.41
C ARG A 45 -14.24 -20.57 -25.53
N PRO A 46 -12.96 -20.40 -25.87
CA PRO A 46 -12.61 -19.82 -27.16
C PRO A 46 -13.13 -20.76 -28.25
N ARG A 47 -13.90 -20.23 -29.21
CA ARG A 47 -14.11 -20.93 -30.48
C ARG A 47 -12.74 -21.14 -31.11
N SER A 48 -12.51 -22.32 -31.67
CA SER A 48 -11.29 -22.63 -32.39
C SER A 48 -11.07 -21.60 -33.49
N ALA A 49 -10.12 -20.69 -33.28
CA ALA A 49 -9.66 -19.80 -34.32
C ALA A 49 -8.89 -20.68 -35.30
N GLN A 50 -9.53 -21.01 -36.41
CA GLN A 50 -8.85 -21.63 -37.53
C GLN A 50 -7.71 -20.68 -37.91
N PHE A 51 -6.47 -21.15 -37.74
CA PHE A 51 -5.33 -20.51 -38.38
C PHE A 51 -5.64 -20.49 -39.87
N LEU A 52 -5.97 -19.32 -40.40
CA LEU A 52 -5.96 -19.08 -41.82
C LEU A 52 -4.51 -19.21 -42.27
N SER A 53 -4.17 -20.43 -42.69
CA SER A 53 -2.97 -20.68 -43.46
C SER A 53 -3.04 -19.77 -44.69
N LEU A 54 -2.24 -18.70 -44.69
CA LEU A 54 -1.93 -17.96 -45.90
C LEU A 54 -1.17 -18.91 -46.81
N SER A 55 -1.91 -19.71 -47.56
CA SER A 55 -1.38 -20.52 -48.64
C SER A 55 -0.81 -19.55 -49.67
N VAL A 56 0.52 -19.38 -49.64
CA VAL A 56 1.24 -18.73 -50.74
C VAL A 56 1.09 -19.66 -51.94
N ASN A 57 0.05 -19.40 -52.73
CA ASN A 57 -0.18 -20.11 -53.98
C ASN A 57 0.97 -19.78 -54.93
N SER A 58 1.88 -20.73 -55.12
CA SER A 58 2.91 -20.67 -56.15
C SER A 58 2.28 -20.75 -57.54
N CYS A 59 1.80 -19.61 -58.04
CA CYS A 59 1.45 -19.44 -59.44
C CYS A 59 2.73 -19.50 -60.27
N SER A 60 3.10 -20.70 -60.71
CA SER A 60 4.12 -20.89 -61.74
C SER A 60 3.59 -20.33 -63.06
N MET A 61 4.09 -19.17 -63.46
CA MET A 61 3.96 -18.62 -64.81
C MET A 61 5.37 -18.41 -65.35
N ALA A 62 5.64 -19.00 -66.52
CA ALA A 62 6.96 -18.97 -67.13
C ALA A 62 7.23 -17.63 -67.82
N GLY A 63 8.44 -17.10 -67.61
CA GLY A 63 9.03 -16.03 -68.43
C GLY A 63 8.95 -14.62 -67.83
N GLY A 64 10.13 -14.01 -67.63
CA GLY A 64 10.29 -12.59 -67.30
C GLY A 64 11.20 -12.36 -66.09
N ASP A 65 12.40 -11.83 -66.33
CA ASP A 65 13.33 -11.44 -65.27
C ASP A 65 12.74 -10.34 -64.38
N GLY A 66 12.58 -10.62 -63.08
CA GLY A 66 12.00 -9.66 -62.13
C GLY A 66 11.88 -10.12 -60.67
N HIS A 67 12.46 -11.26 -60.28
CA HIS A 67 12.15 -11.95 -59.02
C HIS A 67 12.69 -11.32 -57.71
N ALA A 68 13.32 -10.15 -57.75
CA ALA A 68 13.99 -9.54 -56.60
C ALA A 68 13.10 -8.97 -55.47
N PRO A 69 11.97 -8.25 -55.73
CA PRO A 69 11.39 -7.35 -54.73
C PRO A 69 10.56 -8.04 -53.63
N LEU A 70 9.92 -9.19 -53.92
CA LEU A 70 9.09 -9.87 -52.93
C LEU A 70 9.92 -10.69 -51.93
N SER A 71 11.01 -11.30 -52.40
CA SER A 71 11.95 -12.06 -51.56
C SER A 71 12.78 -11.14 -50.65
N SER A 72 13.20 -9.96 -51.15
CA SER A 72 13.85 -8.95 -50.33
C SER A 72 12.90 -8.34 -49.29
N PHE A 73 11.60 -8.19 -49.61
CA PHE A 73 10.60 -7.76 -48.64
C PHE A 73 10.37 -8.80 -47.52
N LEU A 74 10.19 -10.08 -47.87
CA LEU A 74 10.03 -11.15 -46.87
C LEU A 74 11.26 -11.28 -45.97
N THR A 75 12.46 -11.32 -46.53
CA THR A 75 13.70 -11.36 -45.73
C THR A 75 13.97 -10.08 -44.93
N SER A 76 13.40 -8.94 -45.32
CA SER A 76 13.39 -7.71 -44.51
C SER A 76 12.41 -7.79 -43.34
N LEU A 77 11.26 -8.45 -43.53
CA LEU A 77 10.26 -8.68 -42.50
C LEU A 77 10.73 -9.72 -41.47
N ASP A 78 11.35 -10.82 -41.92
CA ASP A 78 11.94 -11.83 -41.04
C ASP A 78 13.01 -11.24 -40.11
N LYS A 79 13.87 -10.35 -40.66
CA LYS A 79 14.87 -9.60 -39.87
C LYS A 79 14.24 -8.70 -38.80
N GLN A 80 13.15 -8.00 -39.13
CA GLN A 80 12.42 -7.18 -38.15
C GLN A 80 11.81 -8.03 -37.04
N PHE A 81 11.22 -9.19 -37.37
CA PHE A 81 10.70 -10.11 -36.36
C PHE A 81 11.79 -10.70 -35.46
N GLU A 82 12.96 -11.00 -36.01
CA GLU A 82 14.08 -11.50 -35.21
C GLU A 82 14.70 -10.41 -34.33
N GLU A 83 14.79 -9.16 -34.81
CA GLU A 83 15.18 -8.01 -33.99
C GLU A 83 14.19 -7.77 -32.83
N PHE A 84 12.88 -7.82 -33.09
CA PHE A 84 11.87 -7.76 -32.03
C PHE A 84 11.95 -8.95 -31.06
N ARG A 85 12.34 -10.15 -31.53
CA ARG A 85 12.56 -11.31 -30.67
C ARG A 85 13.69 -11.05 -29.68
N THR A 86 14.85 -10.59 -30.18
CA THR A 86 16.02 -10.27 -29.34
C THR A 86 15.66 -9.19 -28.30
N GLN A 87 15.02 -8.10 -28.72
CA GLN A 87 14.59 -7.02 -27.80
C GLN A 87 13.62 -7.53 -26.71
N LEU A 88 12.71 -8.45 -27.06
CA LEU A 88 11.80 -9.05 -26.08
C LEU A 88 12.53 -9.96 -25.10
N GLU A 89 13.47 -10.78 -25.56
CA GLU A 89 14.28 -11.68 -24.73
C GLU A 89 15.20 -10.90 -23.76
N GLU A 90 15.89 -9.86 -24.26
CA GLU A 90 16.65 -8.91 -23.45
C GLU A 90 15.76 -8.28 -22.37
N SER A 91 14.60 -7.71 -22.76
CA SER A 91 13.66 -7.09 -21.81
C SER A 91 13.09 -8.07 -20.78
N GLY A 92 12.96 -9.35 -21.15
CA GLY A 92 12.53 -10.43 -20.26
C GLY A 92 13.61 -10.77 -19.23
N SER A 93 14.87 -10.92 -19.68
CA SER A 93 16.01 -11.21 -18.82
C SER A 93 16.29 -10.08 -17.80
N LEU A 94 16.17 -8.82 -18.24
CA LEU A 94 16.26 -7.64 -17.38
C LEU A 94 15.15 -7.65 -16.31
N ARG A 95 13.90 -7.92 -16.71
CA ARG A 95 12.77 -7.98 -15.79
C ARG A 95 12.92 -9.08 -14.73
N GLU A 96 13.49 -10.22 -15.11
CA GLU A 96 13.75 -11.31 -14.17
C GLU A 96 14.83 -10.93 -13.14
N ARG A 97 15.89 -10.23 -13.56
CA ARG A 97 16.91 -9.69 -12.65
C ARG A 97 16.34 -8.67 -11.67
N ILE A 98 15.50 -7.75 -12.16
CA ILE A 98 14.80 -6.75 -11.34
C ILE A 98 13.94 -7.45 -10.28
N ARG A 99 13.16 -8.46 -10.66
CA ARG A 99 12.34 -9.24 -9.73
C ARG A 99 13.15 -10.03 -8.72
N GLY A 100 14.30 -10.57 -9.13
CA GLY A 100 15.25 -11.21 -8.22
C GLY A 100 15.63 -10.28 -7.07
N VAL A 101 16.05 -9.04 -7.40
CA VAL A 101 16.37 -8.03 -6.38
C VAL A 101 15.13 -7.60 -5.57
N ALA A 102 13.97 -7.44 -6.21
CA ALA A 102 12.72 -7.12 -5.51
C ALA A 102 12.31 -8.20 -4.49
N MET A 103 12.49 -9.49 -4.80
CA MET A 103 12.26 -10.59 -3.85
C MET A 103 13.27 -10.60 -2.69
N GLU A 104 14.52 -10.19 -2.93
CA GLU A 104 15.51 -9.98 -1.86
C GLU A 104 15.08 -8.82 -0.93
N ILE A 105 14.63 -7.69 -1.50
CA ILE A 105 14.07 -6.54 -0.75
C ILE A 105 12.84 -6.97 0.06
N GLU A 106 11.91 -7.71 -0.54
CA GLU A 106 10.72 -8.23 0.14
C GLU A 106 11.11 -9.11 1.35
N SER A 107 12.17 -9.91 1.21
CA SER A 107 12.70 -10.75 2.30
C SER A 107 13.22 -9.91 3.47
N SER A 108 14.10 -8.95 3.22
CA SER A 108 14.61 -8.01 4.25
C SER A 108 13.47 -7.20 4.89
N THR A 109 12.50 -6.78 4.09
CA THR A 109 11.32 -6.04 4.53
C THR A 109 10.49 -6.87 5.51
N ARG A 110 10.26 -8.17 5.23
CA ARG A 110 9.56 -9.08 6.16
C ARG A 110 10.33 -9.31 7.46
N LEU A 111 11.67 -9.36 7.43
CA LEU A 111 12.49 -9.48 8.65
C LEU A 111 12.44 -8.21 9.51
N MET A 112 12.49 -7.03 8.88
CA MET A 112 12.30 -5.74 9.55
C MET A 112 10.89 -5.63 10.14
N GLN A 113 9.85 -6.02 9.40
CA GLN A 113 8.48 -6.05 9.88
C GLN A 113 8.29 -7.02 11.06
N ALA A 114 8.85 -8.23 10.98
CA ALA A 114 8.79 -9.22 12.07
C ALA A 114 9.44 -8.69 13.36
N SER A 115 10.53 -7.92 13.22
CA SER A 115 11.17 -7.24 14.35
C SER A 115 10.27 -6.14 14.91
N LEU A 116 9.79 -5.21 14.07
CA LEU A 116 8.93 -4.09 14.50
C LEU A 116 7.58 -4.55 15.06
N LEU A 117 7.06 -5.72 14.68
CA LEU A 117 5.85 -6.28 15.28
C LEU A 117 5.99 -6.56 16.79
N LEU A 118 7.21 -6.73 17.31
CA LEU A 118 7.48 -6.90 18.75
C LEU A 118 7.17 -5.61 19.55
N VAL A 119 7.19 -4.44 18.92
CA VAL A 119 6.82 -3.14 19.53
C VAL A 119 5.37 -3.15 20.04
N HIS A 120 4.51 -4.01 19.49
CA HIS A 120 3.12 -4.17 19.92
C HIS A 120 2.94 -5.13 21.12
N GLN A 121 4.00 -5.80 21.60
CA GLN A 121 3.91 -6.69 22.76
C GLN A 121 3.89 -5.88 24.07
N SER A 122 3.18 -6.38 25.08
CA SER A 122 2.89 -5.64 26.32
C SER A 122 4.14 -5.44 27.19
N GLY A 123 4.83 -4.31 27.00
CA GLY A 123 5.98 -3.91 27.82
C GLY A 123 6.57 -2.55 27.39
N PRO A 124 7.66 -2.09 28.05
CA PRO A 124 8.52 -1.06 27.49
C PRO A 124 9.08 -1.53 26.14
N VAL A 125 9.15 -0.67 25.13
CA VAL A 125 9.74 -1.04 23.83
C VAL A 125 11.22 -1.37 24.05
N PRO A 126 11.68 -2.62 23.86
CA PRO A 126 13.07 -2.96 24.11
C PRO A 126 13.94 -2.32 23.05
N VAL A 127 15.03 -1.65 23.46
CA VAL A 127 15.99 -1.01 22.52
C VAL A 127 16.48 -2.02 21.47
N GLU A 128 16.72 -3.27 21.88
CA GLU A 128 17.10 -4.40 21.02
C GLU A 128 16.15 -4.65 19.83
N VAL A 129 14.86 -4.29 19.94
CA VAL A 129 13.88 -4.45 18.86
C VAL A 129 14.14 -3.44 17.74
N LEU A 130 14.44 -2.18 18.11
CA LEU A 130 14.80 -1.16 17.14
C LEU A 130 16.17 -1.45 16.52
N GLU A 131 17.16 -1.89 17.30
CA GLU A 131 18.48 -2.23 16.75
C GLU A 131 18.44 -3.39 15.74
N LYS A 132 17.59 -4.41 15.97
CA LYS A 132 17.34 -5.47 14.97
C LYS A 132 16.68 -4.96 13.69
N ALA A 133 15.77 -4.00 13.79
CA ALA A 133 15.15 -3.36 12.63
C ALA A 133 16.16 -2.46 11.87
N LYS A 134 17.00 -1.70 12.59
CA LYS A 134 18.07 -0.86 12.02
C LYS A 134 19.09 -1.68 11.23
N ALA A 135 19.48 -2.85 11.72
CA ALA A 135 20.39 -3.75 11.01
C ALA A 135 19.86 -4.22 9.64
N GLN A 136 18.55 -4.09 9.37
CA GLN A 136 17.99 -4.35 8.03
C GLN A 136 18.04 -3.14 7.10
N ILE A 137 18.27 -1.91 7.61
CA ILE A 137 18.39 -0.70 6.79
C ILE A 137 19.62 -0.79 5.89
N ASP A 138 20.78 -1.21 6.44
CA ASP A 138 22.01 -1.37 5.67
C ASP A 138 21.86 -2.45 4.57
N VAL A 139 21.20 -3.56 4.89
CA VAL A 139 20.89 -4.63 3.92
C VAL A 139 19.96 -4.12 2.81
N LEU A 140 18.92 -3.36 3.16
CA LEU A 140 18.01 -2.75 2.18
C LEU A 140 18.75 -1.75 1.29
N LYS A 141 19.63 -0.93 1.85
CA LYS A 141 20.47 0.02 1.11
C LYS A 141 21.34 -0.69 0.07
N ASP A 142 22.03 -1.77 0.45
CA ASP A 142 22.81 -2.58 -0.51
C ASP A 142 21.94 -3.19 -1.62
N GLN A 143 20.71 -3.61 -1.28
CA GLN A 143 19.74 -4.14 -2.26
C GLN A 143 19.23 -3.06 -3.22
N TYR A 144 18.96 -1.84 -2.73
CA TYR A 144 18.58 -0.70 -3.58
C TYR A 144 19.73 -0.20 -4.46
N CYS A 145 20.97 -0.22 -3.96
CA CYS A 145 22.15 0.03 -4.79
C CYS A 145 22.23 -0.97 -5.96
N ARG A 146 22.07 -2.28 -5.68
CA ARG A 146 22.02 -3.32 -6.73
C ARG A 146 20.84 -3.15 -7.69
N LEU A 147 19.68 -2.69 -7.22
CA LEU A 147 18.55 -2.39 -8.09
C LEU A 147 18.86 -1.21 -9.04
N ALA A 148 19.50 -0.16 -8.53
CA ALA A 148 19.95 0.97 -9.34
C ALA A 148 21.00 0.55 -10.38
N GLU A 149 21.98 -0.30 -10.02
CA GLU A 149 22.95 -0.87 -10.96
C GLU A 149 22.28 -1.62 -12.13
N VAL A 150 21.27 -2.45 -11.85
CA VAL A 150 20.49 -3.15 -12.90
C VAL A 150 19.73 -2.16 -13.80
N LEU A 151 19.29 -1.01 -13.26
CA LEU A 151 18.55 0.00 -14.01
C LEU A 151 19.46 0.97 -14.80
N HIS A 152 20.73 1.13 -14.41
CA HIS A 152 21.73 1.87 -15.20
C HIS A 152 21.97 1.23 -16.59
N GLU A 153 21.70 -0.07 -16.75
CA GLU A 153 21.74 -0.74 -18.06
C GLU A 153 20.61 -0.32 -19.02
N CYS A 154 19.53 0.29 -18.51
CA CYS A 154 18.37 0.71 -19.28
C CYS A 154 17.95 2.18 -18.99
N PRO A 155 18.82 3.16 -19.32
CA PRO A 155 18.58 4.57 -19.02
C PRO A 155 17.24 5.06 -19.58
N GLY A 156 16.50 5.81 -18.75
CA GLY A 156 15.17 6.33 -19.09
C GLY A 156 14.01 5.33 -18.99
N GLN A 157 14.26 4.05 -18.64
CA GLN A 157 13.20 3.03 -18.53
C GLN A 157 12.66 2.79 -17.11
N TYR A 158 13.01 3.64 -16.12
CA TYR A 158 12.56 3.54 -14.72
C TYR A 158 11.05 3.20 -14.59
N TYR A 159 10.17 4.06 -15.11
CA TYR A 159 8.72 3.88 -14.99
C TYR A 159 8.14 2.70 -15.81
N ARG A 160 8.92 2.09 -16.72
CA ARG A 160 8.51 0.87 -17.44
C ARG A 160 8.54 -0.35 -16.53
N TYR A 161 9.53 -0.43 -15.65
CA TYR A 161 9.76 -1.58 -14.76
C TYR A 161 9.36 -1.31 -13.30
N HIS A 162 9.16 -0.04 -12.91
CA HIS A 162 8.78 0.41 -11.57
C HIS A 162 7.74 -0.47 -10.85
N GLY A 163 6.72 -0.93 -11.57
CA GLY A 163 5.69 -1.81 -11.03
C GLY A 163 6.16 -3.18 -10.52
N ASP A 164 7.39 -3.63 -10.82
CA ASP A 164 7.96 -4.89 -10.32
C ASP A 164 8.67 -4.76 -8.95
N TRP A 165 8.89 -3.54 -8.42
CA TRP A 165 9.43 -3.30 -7.06
C TRP A 165 8.62 -2.30 -6.21
N ARG A 166 7.55 -1.72 -6.79
CA ARG A 166 6.71 -0.68 -6.20
C ARG A 166 6.11 -1.06 -4.84
N SER A 167 5.57 -2.28 -4.72
CA SER A 167 4.91 -2.73 -3.47
C SER A 167 5.89 -2.87 -2.32
N GLU A 168 7.12 -3.24 -2.63
CA GLU A 168 8.22 -3.48 -1.72
C GLU A 168 8.73 -2.12 -1.22
N THR A 169 8.92 -1.15 -2.13
CA THR A 169 9.30 0.23 -1.78
C THR A 169 8.27 0.94 -0.91
N GLN A 170 6.97 0.81 -1.21
CA GLN A 170 5.90 1.33 -0.34
C GLN A 170 5.94 0.72 1.07
N SER A 171 6.23 -0.59 1.16
CA SER A 171 6.31 -1.31 2.43
C SER A 171 7.57 -0.91 3.23
N VAL A 172 8.71 -0.75 2.56
CA VAL A 172 9.95 -0.24 3.17
C VAL A 172 9.75 1.19 3.69
N ALA A 173 9.20 2.09 2.87
CA ALA A 173 8.93 3.47 3.29
C ALA A 173 8.00 3.53 4.51
N SER A 174 6.97 2.68 4.56
CA SER A 174 6.08 2.54 5.73
C SER A 174 6.82 2.13 7.01
N LEU A 175 7.73 1.17 6.92
CA LEU A 175 8.46 0.64 8.09
C LEU A 175 9.55 1.59 8.55
N LEU A 176 10.26 2.26 7.62
CA LEU A 176 11.21 3.32 7.94
C LEU A 176 10.50 4.50 8.64
N ALA A 177 9.35 4.92 8.13
CA ALA A 177 8.56 6.00 8.73
C ALA A 177 8.04 5.62 10.13
N PHE A 178 7.56 4.38 10.31
CA PHE A 178 7.11 3.90 11.62
C PHE A 178 8.26 3.86 12.63
N MET A 179 9.42 3.33 12.22
CA MET A 179 10.63 3.29 13.05
C MET A 179 11.12 4.68 13.43
N HIS A 180 11.22 5.61 12.47
CA HIS A 180 11.58 7.01 12.77
C HIS A 180 10.58 7.66 13.73
N TRP A 181 9.27 7.44 13.53
CA TRP A 181 8.25 7.99 14.43
C TRP A 181 8.36 7.42 15.86
N LEU A 182 8.72 6.15 16.03
CA LEU A 182 8.98 5.54 17.34
C LEU A 182 10.19 6.17 18.05
N GLU A 183 11.18 6.67 17.30
CA GLU A 183 12.38 7.32 17.84
C GLU A 183 12.18 8.81 18.13
N THR A 184 11.54 9.56 17.23
CA THR A 184 11.49 11.03 17.26
C THR A 184 10.11 11.61 17.59
N GLY A 185 9.04 10.83 17.38
CA GLY A 185 7.65 11.29 17.40
C GLY A 185 7.23 12.13 16.18
N ASN A 186 8.12 12.32 15.20
CA ASN A 186 7.91 13.17 14.02
C ASN A 186 7.70 12.33 12.75
N LEU A 187 7.38 13.01 11.64
CA LEU A 187 7.28 12.41 10.31
C LEU A 187 8.69 12.30 9.68
N LEU A 188 9.09 11.10 9.25
CA LEU A 188 10.27 10.91 8.40
C LEU A 188 10.08 11.66 7.08
N LEU A 189 10.97 12.60 6.75
CA LEU A 189 10.88 13.34 5.49
C LEU A 189 11.28 12.45 4.30
N HIS A 190 10.79 12.79 3.10
CA HIS A 190 11.11 12.06 1.86
C HIS A 190 12.63 11.98 1.61
N THR A 191 13.35 13.11 1.75
CA THR A 191 14.81 13.18 1.60
C THR A 191 15.57 12.36 2.66
N GLU A 192 15.03 12.26 3.88
CA GLU A 192 15.62 11.43 4.96
C GLU A 192 15.37 9.93 4.70
N ALA A 193 14.26 9.59 4.05
CA ALA A 193 13.98 8.23 3.60
C ALA A 193 14.90 7.81 2.45
N GLU A 194 15.16 8.70 1.48
CA GLU A 194 16.16 8.49 0.44
C GLU A 194 17.56 8.31 1.02
N GLU A 195 17.96 9.11 2.02
CA GLU A 195 19.26 8.99 2.66
C GLU A 195 19.45 7.64 3.36
N LYS A 196 18.42 7.20 4.10
CA LYS A 196 18.39 5.88 4.76
C LYS A 196 18.50 4.73 3.77
N LEU A 197 17.97 4.88 2.55
CA LEU A 197 18.07 3.89 1.47
C LEU A 197 19.30 4.07 0.57
N GLY A 198 20.11 5.12 0.78
CA GLY A 198 21.31 5.41 -0.01
C GLY A 198 21.05 6.00 -1.40
N LEU A 199 19.85 6.52 -1.67
CA LEU A 199 19.42 6.90 -3.02
C LEU A 199 19.88 8.30 -3.46
N ASN A 200 20.28 9.16 -2.53
CA ASN A 200 20.58 10.60 -2.75
C ASN A 200 21.60 10.92 -3.87
N ASN A 201 22.44 9.97 -4.27
CA ASN A 201 23.55 10.16 -5.21
C ASN A 201 23.40 9.33 -6.50
N LEU A 202 22.22 8.75 -6.75
CA LEU A 202 21.94 7.86 -7.88
C LEU A 202 20.92 8.51 -8.82
N ASP A 203 20.94 8.15 -10.10
CA ASP A 203 19.86 8.48 -11.05
C ASP A 203 18.54 7.74 -10.71
N PHE A 204 18.57 6.91 -9.66
CA PHE A 204 17.46 6.15 -9.09
C PHE A 204 17.05 6.76 -7.74
N GLY A 205 15.91 7.46 -7.72
CA GLY A 205 15.32 8.05 -6.50
C GLY A 205 14.11 7.29 -5.96
N LEU A 206 13.64 7.67 -4.77
CA LEU A 206 12.39 7.20 -4.17
C LEU A 206 11.22 7.98 -4.77
N ASP A 207 10.33 7.31 -5.50
CA ASP A 207 9.17 7.99 -6.08
C ASP A 207 8.25 8.59 -4.99
N ILE A 208 7.80 9.82 -5.23
CA ILE A 208 7.04 10.60 -4.24
C ILE A 208 5.67 9.95 -3.97
N GLU A 209 5.03 9.33 -4.97
CA GLU A 209 3.77 8.61 -4.73
C GLU A 209 3.99 7.44 -3.78
N ASP A 210 5.09 6.70 -3.92
CA ASP A 210 5.35 5.50 -3.13
C ASP A 210 5.75 5.82 -1.70
N TYR A 211 6.51 6.90 -1.49
CA TYR A 211 6.69 7.49 -0.17
C TYR A 211 5.34 7.85 0.48
N LEU A 212 4.48 8.62 -0.21
CA LEU A 212 3.18 9.04 0.32
C LEU A 212 2.24 7.85 0.61
N VAL A 213 2.26 6.81 -0.22
CA VAL A 213 1.55 5.55 0.04
C VAL A 213 2.12 4.84 1.26
N GLY A 214 3.44 4.78 1.41
CA GLY A 214 4.11 4.21 2.59
C GLY A 214 3.72 4.93 3.88
N ILE A 215 3.62 6.26 3.88
CA ILE A 215 3.11 7.05 5.01
C ILE A 215 1.63 6.69 5.32
N CYS A 216 0.80 6.44 4.30
CA CYS A 216 -0.57 5.94 4.49
C CYS A 216 -0.64 4.46 4.94
N PHE A 217 0.43 3.68 4.80
CA PHE A 217 0.51 2.33 5.38
C PHE A 217 0.92 2.40 6.85
N MET A 218 1.89 3.27 7.17
CA MET A 218 2.34 3.56 8.53
C MET A 218 1.17 4.04 9.42
N SER A 219 0.25 4.87 8.91
CA SER A 219 -0.92 5.31 9.68
C SER A 219 -1.84 4.16 10.12
N ASN A 220 -1.89 3.05 9.38
CA ASN A 220 -2.77 1.91 9.68
C ASN A 220 -2.29 1.09 10.90
N GLU A 221 -0.98 1.08 11.21
CA GLU A 221 -0.45 0.41 12.40
C GLU A 221 -0.60 1.26 13.67
N MET A 222 -0.77 2.58 13.54
CA MET A 222 -0.88 3.51 14.67
C MET A 222 -2.05 3.19 15.63
N PRO A 223 -3.29 2.90 15.19
CA PRO A 223 -4.37 2.52 16.12
C PRO A 223 -4.08 1.24 16.88
N ARG A 224 -3.42 0.26 16.26
CA ARG A 224 -3.00 -0.99 16.90
C ARG A 224 -1.90 -0.74 17.93
N TYR A 225 -0.93 0.12 17.60
CA TYR A 225 0.09 0.57 18.54
C TYR A 225 -0.55 1.25 19.76
N VAL A 226 -1.42 2.24 19.56
CA VAL A 226 -2.10 2.99 20.63
C VAL A 226 -2.85 2.07 21.60
N VAL A 227 -3.68 1.14 21.10
CA VAL A 227 -4.45 0.21 21.96
C VAL A 227 -3.52 -0.63 22.83
N ASN A 228 -2.42 -1.14 22.26
CA ASN A 228 -1.48 -1.99 22.98
C ASN A 228 -0.64 -1.18 23.98
N ARG A 229 -0.28 0.07 23.68
CA ARG A 229 0.39 0.98 24.61
C ARG A 229 -0.49 1.33 25.81
N VAL A 230 -1.77 1.63 25.60
CA VAL A 230 -2.75 1.85 26.69
C VAL A 230 -2.94 0.59 27.53
N THR A 231 -2.96 -0.58 26.90
CA THR A 231 -3.03 -1.88 27.61
C THR A 231 -1.78 -2.15 28.46
N ALA A 232 -0.62 -1.63 28.04
CA ALA A 232 0.63 -1.68 28.80
C ALA A 232 0.78 -0.53 29.84
N GLY A 233 -0.24 0.33 30.03
CA GLY A 233 -0.24 1.41 31.01
C GLY A 233 0.31 2.76 30.52
N ASP A 234 0.62 2.90 29.23
CA ASP A 234 1.09 4.16 28.62
C ASP A 234 -0.11 4.98 28.12
N TYR A 235 -0.64 5.83 29.00
CA TYR A 235 -1.82 6.67 28.77
C TYR A 235 -1.52 7.99 28.05
N ASP A 236 -0.26 8.37 27.90
CA ASP A 236 0.13 9.58 27.15
C ASP A 236 0.34 9.29 25.65
N CYS A 237 0.63 8.04 25.28
CA CYS A 237 0.75 7.60 23.89
C CYS A 237 -0.44 7.99 22.98
N PRO A 238 -1.73 7.74 23.34
CA PRO A 238 -2.87 8.13 22.51
C PRO A 238 -2.87 9.62 22.17
N ARG A 239 -2.51 10.49 23.11
CA ARG A 239 -2.44 11.95 22.91
C ARG A 239 -1.38 12.33 21.88
N LYS A 240 -0.20 11.69 21.96
CA LYS A 240 0.91 11.91 21.01
C LYS A 240 0.53 11.46 19.60
N VAL A 241 -0.01 10.25 19.47
CA VAL A 241 -0.43 9.69 18.17
C VAL A 241 -1.61 10.46 17.58
N LEU A 242 -2.60 10.86 18.38
CA LEU A 242 -3.75 11.64 17.89
C LEU A 242 -3.32 12.98 17.31
N LYS A 243 -2.40 13.69 17.98
CA LYS A 243 -1.83 14.94 17.46
C LYS A 243 -1.15 14.67 16.10
N PHE A 244 -0.24 13.71 16.07
CA PHE A 244 0.51 13.36 14.86
C PHE A 244 -0.41 12.98 13.68
N LEU A 245 -1.40 12.10 13.88
CA LEU A 245 -2.35 11.72 12.83
C LEU A 245 -3.26 12.88 12.40
N THR A 246 -3.59 13.81 13.29
CA THR A 246 -4.37 15.01 12.95
C THR A 246 -3.57 15.96 12.06
N ASP A 247 -2.32 16.22 12.42
CA ASP A 247 -1.40 17.06 11.64
C ASP A 247 -1.07 16.41 10.28
N LEU A 248 -0.91 15.09 10.25
CA LEU A 248 -0.71 14.30 9.03
C LEU A 248 -1.94 14.35 8.10
N HIS A 249 -3.13 14.07 8.62
CA HIS A 249 -4.38 14.14 7.85
C HIS A 249 -4.71 15.58 7.41
N ALA A 250 -4.29 16.61 8.16
CA ALA A 250 -4.35 18.00 7.68
C ALA A 250 -3.40 18.24 6.50
N SER A 251 -2.16 17.77 6.59
CA SER A 251 -1.15 17.89 5.53
C SER A 251 -1.59 17.20 4.23
N PHE A 252 -2.08 15.96 4.30
CA PHE A 252 -2.61 15.25 3.13
C PHE A 252 -3.84 15.94 2.51
N ARG A 253 -4.68 16.65 3.28
CA ARG A 253 -5.78 17.45 2.73
C ARG A 253 -5.33 18.69 1.95
N MET A 254 -4.10 19.16 2.15
CA MET A 254 -3.51 20.22 1.33
C MET A 254 -3.03 19.71 -0.03
N LEU A 255 -2.83 18.39 -0.18
CA LEU A 255 -2.44 17.77 -1.45
C LEU A 255 -3.67 17.56 -2.34
N ASN A 256 -3.60 18.06 -3.58
CA ASN A 256 -4.65 17.86 -4.59
C ASN A 256 -4.52 16.48 -5.25
N LEU A 257 -4.74 15.41 -4.48
CA LEU A 257 -4.62 14.02 -4.94
C LEU A 257 -5.66 13.68 -6.02
N ARG A 258 -5.21 13.03 -7.10
CA ARG A 258 -6.07 12.48 -8.15
C ARG A 258 -6.86 11.27 -7.62
N ASN A 259 -7.99 10.92 -8.25
CA ASN A 259 -8.77 9.73 -7.87
C ASN A 259 -8.09 8.42 -8.28
N ASP A 260 -7.04 8.03 -7.56
CA ASP A 260 -6.15 6.90 -7.84
C ASP A 260 -6.04 5.93 -6.63
N PHE A 261 -4.93 5.19 -6.52
CA PHE A 261 -4.64 4.29 -5.41
C PHE A 261 -4.24 5.06 -4.12
N LEU A 262 -3.38 6.08 -4.25
CA LEU A 262 -2.95 6.90 -3.11
C LEU A 262 -4.14 7.61 -2.47
N ARG A 263 -5.05 8.16 -3.27
CA ARG A 263 -6.31 8.75 -2.77
C ARG A 263 -7.15 7.77 -1.97
N LYS A 264 -7.31 6.53 -2.45
CA LYS A 264 -8.05 5.47 -1.72
C LYS A 264 -7.41 5.11 -0.38
N LYS A 265 -6.07 5.17 -0.29
CA LYS A 265 -5.33 4.92 0.95
C LYS A 265 -5.45 6.11 1.92
N PHE A 266 -5.27 7.33 1.43
CA PHE A 266 -5.53 8.54 2.21
C PHE A 266 -6.98 8.61 2.75
N ASP A 267 -7.99 8.29 1.92
CA ASP A 267 -9.40 8.26 2.35
C ASP A 267 -9.71 7.19 3.43
N GLY A 268 -8.78 6.25 3.65
CA GLY A 268 -8.78 5.28 4.75
C GLY A 268 -8.30 5.86 6.09
N MET A 269 -7.32 6.77 6.08
CA MET A 269 -6.66 7.36 7.26
C MET A 269 -7.64 7.99 8.27
N LYS A 270 -8.81 8.47 7.80
CA LYS A 270 -9.88 8.99 8.67
C LYS A 270 -10.44 7.95 9.66
N TYR A 271 -10.39 6.66 9.32
CA TYR A 271 -10.84 5.59 10.20
C TYR A 271 -9.80 5.30 11.29
N ASP A 272 -8.51 5.38 10.96
CA ASP A 272 -7.41 5.25 11.92
C ASP A 272 -7.42 6.41 12.92
N LEU A 273 -7.56 7.64 12.42
CA LEU A 273 -7.71 8.85 13.23
C LEU A 273 -8.88 8.70 14.21
N ARG A 274 -10.07 8.31 13.72
CA ARG A 274 -11.26 8.10 14.56
C ARG A 274 -11.00 7.04 15.64
N ARG A 275 -10.35 5.93 15.29
CA ARG A 275 -10.06 4.84 16.23
C ARG A 275 -9.08 5.26 17.33
N VAL A 276 -8.09 6.11 17.00
CA VAL A 276 -7.19 6.70 18.00
C VAL A 276 -7.90 7.75 18.87
N GLU A 277 -8.79 8.54 18.27
CA GLU A 277 -9.64 9.52 18.98
C GLU A 277 -10.56 8.84 20.01
N GLU A 278 -11.22 7.74 19.62
CA GLU A 278 -12.06 6.91 20.51
C GLU A 278 -11.26 6.38 21.71
N VAL A 279 -10.04 5.86 21.50
CA VAL A 279 -9.16 5.39 22.58
C VAL A 279 -8.68 6.54 23.48
N TYR A 280 -8.34 7.70 22.91
CA TYR A 280 -7.94 8.87 23.69
C TYR A 280 -9.10 9.44 24.52
N TYR A 281 -10.32 9.46 23.96
CA TYR A 281 -11.54 9.81 24.69
C TYR A 281 -11.75 8.86 25.88
N ASP A 282 -11.62 7.55 25.66
CA ASP A 282 -11.73 6.52 26.69
C ASP A 282 -10.71 6.74 27.85
N VAL A 283 -9.46 7.06 27.52
CA VAL A 283 -8.41 7.39 28.51
C VAL A 283 -8.76 8.67 29.28
N LYS A 284 -9.25 9.70 28.60
CA LYS A 284 -9.57 11.01 29.19
C LYS A 284 -10.76 10.95 30.14
N ILE A 285 -11.87 10.28 29.77
CA ILE A 285 -13.06 10.17 30.64
C ILE A 285 -12.81 9.35 31.91
N ARG A 286 -11.81 8.44 31.89
CA ARG A 286 -11.41 7.63 33.05
C ARG A 286 -10.38 8.33 33.93
N GLY A 287 -9.89 9.52 33.56
CA GLY A 287 -8.87 10.24 34.31
C GLY A 287 -7.51 9.54 34.35
N LEU A 288 -7.19 8.72 33.34
CA LEU A 288 -5.96 7.91 33.30
C LEU A 288 -4.75 8.65 32.71
N ALA A 289 -4.98 9.69 31.90
CA ALA A 289 -3.91 10.54 31.40
C ALA A 289 -3.26 11.34 32.54
N THR A 290 -1.96 11.59 32.45
CA THR A 290 -1.34 12.55 33.38
C THR A 290 -1.90 13.94 33.07
N ASN A 291 -2.53 14.57 34.06
CA ASN A 291 -3.09 15.91 33.90
C ASN A 291 -1.95 16.92 33.74
N GLY A 292 -1.60 17.22 32.48
CA GLY A 292 -0.73 18.35 32.11
C GLY A 292 -1.36 19.73 32.35
N GLU A 293 -2.33 19.83 33.26
CA GLU A 293 -3.03 21.04 33.70
C GLU A 293 -2.80 21.20 35.22
N SER A 294 -1.53 21.33 35.61
CA SER A 294 -1.12 21.79 36.94
C SER A 294 -0.94 23.32 36.97
N THR A 295 -1.98 24.03 36.56
CA THR A 295 -2.23 25.45 36.82
C THR A 295 -3.70 25.56 37.15
N GLY A 296 -4.13 26.00 38.33
CA GLY A 296 -3.50 27.01 39.17
C GLY A 296 -4.40 28.24 39.30
N ASP A 297 -5.72 28.04 39.29
CA ASP A 297 -6.69 29.10 39.50
C ASP A 297 -7.02 29.17 41.00
N GLN A 298 -6.19 29.90 41.75
CA GLN A 298 -6.59 30.37 43.07
C GLN A 298 -7.64 31.45 42.86
N GLY A 299 -8.90 31.12 43.12
CA GLY A 299 -9.99 32.08 43.08
C GLY A 299 -9.71 33.24 44.03
N VAL A 300 -9.38 34.40 43.46
CA VAL A 300 -9.33 35.67 44.18
C VAL A 300 -10.77 36.06 44.51
N GLN A 301 -11.22 35.72 45.71
CA GLN A 301 -12.39 36.34 46.32
C GLN A 301 -11.98 37.62 47.06
N ALA A 302 -12.82 38.64 46.91
CA ALA A 302 -12.62 40.02 47.35
C ALA A 302 -12.87 40.23 48.86
#